data_AF-A0A2D8PBF3-F1
#
_entry.id   AF-A0A2D8PBF3-F1
#
_cell.length_a   1.000
_cell.length_b   1.000
_cell.length_c   1.000
_cell.angle_alpha   90.00
_cell.angle_beta   90.00
_cell.angle_gamma   90.00
#
_symmetry.space_group_name_H-M   'P 1'
#
loop_
_entity.id
_entity.type
_entity.pdbx_description
1 polymer ?
#
loop_
_entity_poly.entity_id
_entity_poly.type
_entity_poly.pdbx_seq_one_letter_code
_entity_poly.pdbx_strand_id
1 'polypeptide(L)'
;MSLDITREDGDTKGRFVTVVDGHEAELTFSRMSEHAIIADHTGVPEELKGQGVGRALVEALIADARAGGYKIVPLCPFVRAQYARHPEWSDVMQ
;
A
#
# COMPACT_ATOMS: atom_id res chain seq x y z
N MET A 1 0.08 -1.80 18.24
CA MET A 1 1.31 -1.22 17.66
C MET A 1 0.86 -0.21 16.65
N SER A 2 1.12 1.07 16.89
CA SER A 2 0.92 2.13 15.91
C SER A 2 2.14 2.11 15.01
N LEU A 3 1.95 1.83 13.73
CA LEU A 3 2.99 2.02 12.72
C LEU A 3 2.83 3.44 12.19
N ASP A 4 3.86 4.27 12.34
CA ASP A 4 3.88 5.63 11.80
C ASP A 4 4.11 5.58 10.29
N ILE A 5 3.02 5.34 9.56
CA ILE A 5 3.01 5.31 8.11
C ILE A 5 2.87 6.74 7.60
N THR A 6 3.90 7.22 6.92
CA THR A 6 3.91 8.53 6.26
C THR A 6 3.57 8.35 4.79
N ARG A 7 2.61 9.14 4.30
CA ARG A 7 2.31 9.22 2.87
C ARG A 7 3.10 10.38 2.27
N GLU A 8 3.85 10.08 1.22
CA GLU A 8 4.48 11.07 0.35
C GLU A 8 3.77 11.03 -1.00
N ASP A 9 2.97 12.05 -1.30
CA ASP A 9 2.33 12.22 -2.60
C ASP A 9 3.09 13.21 -3.48
N GLY A 10 3.17 12.89 -4.77
CA GLY A 10 3.57 13.79 -5.83
C GLY A 10 2.49 13.90 -6.91
N ASP A 11 2.76 14.66 -7.97
CA ASP A 11 1.82 14.95 -9.06
C ASP A 11 1.20 13.68 -9.69
N THR A 12 2.03 12.70 -10.04
CA THR A 12 1.60 11.50 -10.79
C THR A 12 1.93 10.19 -10.08
N LYS A 13 2.67 10.24 -8.98
CA LYS A 13 3.10 9.09 -8.19
C LYS A 13 3.21 9.48 -6.72
N GLY A 14 3.15 8.50 -5.84
CA GLY A 14 3.39 8.68 -4.42
C GLY A 14 3.90 7.40 -3.79
N ARG A 15 4.16 7.45 -2.50
CA ARG A 15 4.60 6.31 -1.72
C ARG A 15 4.14 6.41 -0.27
N PHE A 16 4.01 5.26 0.36
CA PHE A 16 3.78 5.11 1.79
C PHE A 16 5.04 4.53 2.40
N VAL A 17 5.63 5.21 3.38
CA VAL A 17 6.88 4.82 4.02
C VAL A 17 6.64 4.64 5.51
N THR A 18 7.23 3.62 6.09
CA THR A 18 7.21 3.38 7.54
C THR A 18 8.58 2.88 7.98
N VAL A 19 9.00 3.27 9.17
CA VAL A 19 10.25 2.78 9.78
C VAL A 19 9.89 1.97 11.02
N VAL A 20 10.36 0.73 11.08
CA VAL A 20 10.09 -0.22 12.17
C VAL A 20 11.41 -0.85 12.58
N ASP A 21 11.75 -0.80 13.87
CA ASP A 21 12.99 -1.37 14.40
C ASP A 21 14.26 -0.95 13.61
N GLY A 22 14.29 0.28 13.08
CA GLY A 22 15.39 0.81 12.27
C GLY A 22 15.40 0.39 10.79
N HIS A 23 14.41 -0.40 10.36
CA HIS A 23 14.25 -0.85 8.98
C HIS A 23 13.13 -0.06 8.29
N GLU A 24 13.40 0.41 7.09
CA GLU A 24 12.43 1.14 6.29
C GLU A 24 11.68 0.19 5.38
N ALA A 25 10.36 0.30 5.36
CA ALA A 25 9.49 -0.36 4.40
C ALA A 25 8.72 0.70 3.61
N GLU A 26 8.60 0.49 2.31
CA GLU A 26 7.92 1.42 1.41
C GLU A 26 6.93 0.71 0.47
N LEU A 27 5.86 1.42 0.12
CA LEU A 27 4.92 1.03 -0.92
C LEU A 27 4.76 2.20 -1.88
N THR A 28 5.10 2.01 -3.13
CA THR A 28 4.96 3.04 -4.18
C THR A 28 3.69 2.80 -4.99
N PHE A 29 3.05 3.90 -5.37
CA PHE A 29 1.86 3.89 -6.20
C PHE A 29 1.91 4.99 -7.26
N SER A 30 1.26 4.74 -8.39
CA SER A 30 1.17 5.64 -9.53
C SER A 30 -0.28 6.02 -9.79
N ARG A 31 -0.57 7.30 -10.01
CA ARG A 31 -1.94 7.76 -10.33
C ARG A 31 -2.26 7.39 -11.77
N MET A 32 -3.27 6.54 -11.96
CA MET A 32 -3.75 6.14 -13.29
C MET A 32 -4.84 7.08 -13.78
N SER A 33 -5.71 7.53 -12.88
CA SER A 33 -6.77 8.51 -13.14
C SER A 33 -7.17 9.21 -11.84
N GLU A 34 -8.09 10.16 -11.92
CA GLU A 34 -8.65 10.84 -10.75
C GLU A 34 -9.29 9.85 -9.76
N HIS A 35 -9.76 8.70 -10.25
CA HIS A 35 -10.49 7.70 -9.47
C HIS A 35 -9.75 6.35 -9.39
N ALA A 36 -8.49 6.25 -9.85
CA ALA A 36 -7.73 5.01 -9.80
C ALA A 36 -6.21 5.23 -9.64
N ILE A 37 -5.59 4.42 -8.79
CA ILE A 37 -4.14 4.36 -8.58
C ILE A 37 -3.63 2.93 -8.79
N ILE A 38 -2.37 2.79 -9.17
CA ILE A 38 -1.69 1.51 -9.40
C ILE A 38 -0.67 1.32 -8.29
N ALA A 39 -0.79 0.23 -7.53
CA ALA A 39 0.24 -0.17 -6.58
C ALA A 39 1.38 -0.85 -7.36
N ASP A 40 2.45 -0.11 -7.64
CA ASP A 40 3.53 -0.53 -8.53
C ASP A 40 4.61 -1.36 -7.82
N HIS A 41 5.00 -1.00 -6.61
CA HIS A 41 6.01 -1.75 -5.85
C HIS A 41 5.75 -1.72 -4.35
N THR A 42 6.21 -2.76 -3.65
CA THR A 42 6.19 -2.83 -2.19
C THR A 42 7.51 -3.44 -1.74
N GLY A 43 8.36 -2.61 -1.15
CA GLY A 43 9.66 -2.98 -0.60
C GLY A 43 9.54 -3.16 0.89
N VAL A 44 9.62 -4.41 1.35
CA VAL A 44 9.69 -4.73 2.79
C VAL A 44 10.98 -5.51 3.02
N PRO A 45 11.89 -5.02 3.87
CA PRO A 45 13.11 -5.73 4.20
C PRO A 45 12.78 -7.07 4.88
N GLU A 46 13.66 -8.04 4.71
CA GLU A 46 13.47 -9.39 5.25
C GLU A 46 13.35 -9.40 6.78
N GLU A 47 13.98 -8.45 7.45
CA GLU A 47 13.94 -8.23 8.90
C GLU A 47 12.52 -7.89 9.40
N LEU A 48 11.73 -7.22 8.55
CA LEU A 48 10.33 -6.88 8.83
C LEU A 48 9.34 -7.90 8.24
N LYS A 49 9.84 -8.90 7.50
CA LYS A 49 9.02 -9.95 6.91
C LYS A 49 8.47 -10.84 8.02
N GLY A 50 7.17 -11.12 7.95
CA GLY A 50 6.47 -11.89 9.00
C GLY A 50 5.97 -11.06 10.18
N GLN A 51 6.39 -9.79 10.30
CA GLN A 51 5.84 -8.86 11.30
C GLN A 51 4.56 -8.14 10.83
N GLY A 52 4.18 -8.34 9.56
CA GLY A 52 2.96 -7.76 8.99
C GLY A 52 3.11 -6.32 8.50
N VAL A 53 4.33 -5.77 8.41
CA VAL A 53 4.57 -4.38 7.96
C VAL A 53 4.07 -4.15 6.53
N GLY A 54 4.37 -5.06 5.60
CA GLY A 54 3.86 -4.97 4.22
C GLY A 54 2.33 -4.99 4.15
N ARG A 55 1.67 -5.73 5.05
CA ARG A 55 0.21 -5.75 5.15
C ARG A 55 -0.29 -4.40 5.66
N ALA A 56 0.33 -3.84 6.69
CA ALA A 56 -0.03 -2.54 7.24
C ALA A 56 0.09 -1.41 6.20
N LEU A 57 1.13 -1.43 5.35
CA LEU A 57 1.27 -0.48 4.24
C LEU A 57 0.12 -0.60 3.24
N VAL A 58 -0.28 -1.82 2.87
CA VAL A 58 -1.43 -2.06 1.99
C VAL A 58 -2.73 -1.65 2.67
N GLU A 59 -2.92 -1.95 3.95
CA GLU A 59 -4.10 -1.52 4.72
C GLU A 59 -4.22 0.01 4.77
N ALA A 60 -3.10 0.72 4.94
CA ALA A 60 -3.07 2.19 4.88
C ALA A 60 -3.47 2.70 3.48
N LEU A 61 -2.94 2.10 2.42
CA LEU A 61 -3.31 2.42 1.04
C LEU A 61 -4.82 2.21 0.79
N ILE A 62 -5.37 1.10 1.27
CA ILE A 62 -6.80 0.73 1.16
C ILE A 62 -7.68 1.71 1.93
N ALA A 63 -7.31 2.06 3.15
CA ALA A 63 -8.03 3.03 3.96
C ALA A 63 -8.04 4.42 3.31
N ASP A 64 -6.90 4.84 2.76
CA ASP A 64 -6.73 6.08 2.04
C ASP A 64 -7.55 6.10 0.74
N ALA A 65 -7.59 5.00 -0.01
CA ALA A 65 -8.45 4.83 -1.18
C ALA A 65 -9.94 4.87 -0.84
N ARG A 66 -10.36 4.28 0.28
CA ARG A 66 -11.74 4.37 0.78
C ARG A 66 -12.10 5.80 1.16
N ALA A 67 -11.20 6.50 1.85
CA ALA A 67 -11.42 7.88 2.26
C ALA A 67 -11.44 8.86 1.07
N GLY A 68 -10.58 8.62 0.08
CA GLY A 68 -10.46 9.45 -1.13
C GLY A 68 -11.42 9.06 -2.26
N GLY A 69 -12.10 7.92 -2.17
CA GLY A 69 -13.07 7.46 -3.17
C GLY A 69 -12.45 6.96 -4.48
N TYR A 70 -11.19 6.49 -4.47
CA TYR A 70 -10.53 5.92 -5.64
C TYR A 70 -10.30 4.41 -5.51
N LYS A 71 -9.97 3.77 -6.63
CA LYS A 71 -9.66 2.35 -6.74
C LYS A 71 -8.16 2.11 -6.78
N ILE A 72 -7.74 0.93 -6.37
CA ILE A 72 -6.35 0.45 -6.38
C ILE A 72 -6.24 -0.70 -7.36
N VAL A 73 -5.28 -0.61 -8.27
CA VAL A 73 -4.91 -1.66 -9.21
C VAL A 73 -3.66 -2.37 -8.67
N PRO A 74 -3.76 -3.63 -8.23
CA PRO A 74 -2.64 -4.36 -7.64
C PRO A 74 -1.69 -4.94 -8.70
N LEU A 75 -0.79 -4.10 -9.22
CA LEU A 75 0.21 -4.53 -10.22
C LEU A 75 1.37 -5.30 -9.56
N CYS A 76 1.76 -4.89 -8.34
CA CYS A 76 2.74 -5.62 -7.55
C CYS A 76 2.21 -7.02 -7.15
N PRO A 77 2.98 -8.10 -7.37
CA PRO A 77 2.56 -9.46 -7.01
C PRO A 77 2.31 -9.63 -5.51
N PHE A 78 3.00 -8.86 -4.66
CA PHE A 78 2.77 -8.88 -3.22
C PHE A 78 1.37 -8.37 -2.87
N VAL A 79 0.98 -7.19 -3.39
CA VAL A 79 -0.34 -6.59 -3.16
C VAL A 79 -1.43 -7.52 -3.68
N ARG A 80 -1.23 -8.12 -4.86
CA ARG A 80 -2.16 -9.10 -5.43
C ARG A 80 -2.31 -10.34 -4.55
N ALA A 81 -1.23 -10.83 -3.95
CA ALA A 81 -1.28 -11.94 -3.01
C ALA A 81 -1.99 -11.57 -1.69
N GLN A 82 -1.84 -10.32 -1.21
CA GLN A 82 -2.59 -9.83 -0.06
C GLN A 82 -4.09 -9.73 -0.38
N TYR A 83 -4.44 -9.17 -1.54
CA TYR A 83 -5.83 -9.11 -2.00
C TYR A 83 -6.51 -10.47 -2.05
N ALA A 84 -5.82 -11.49 -2.57
CA ALA A 84 -6.35 -12.85 -2.60
C ALA A 84 -6.66 -13.43 -1.22
N ARG A 85 -6.00 -12.93 -0.16
CA ARG A 85 -6.26 -13.30 1.25
C ARG A 85 -7.31 -12.42 1.91
N HIS A 86 -7.63 -11.27 1.33
CA HIS A 86 -8.49 -10.23 1.88
C HIS A 86 -9.58 -9.82 0.87
N PRO A 87 -10.59 -10.67 0.66
CA PRO A 87 -11.70 -10.37 -0.24
C PRO A 87 -12.53 -9.16 0.22
N GLU A 88 -12.42 -8.75 1.47
CA GLU A 88 -13.05 -7.54 2.00
C GLU A 88 -12.53 -6.25 1.36
N TRP A 89 -11.40 -6.29 0.64
CA TRP A 89 -10.81 -5.14 -0.05
C TRP A 89 -11.36 -4.94 -1.45
N SER A 90 -12.24 -5.83 -1.94
CA SER A 90 -12.86 -5.73 -3.26
C SER A 90 -13.67 -4.44 -3.47
N ASP A 91 -14.02 -3.73 -2.39
CA ASP A 91 -14.71 -2.44 -2.47
C ASP A 91 -13.82 -1.31 -3.01
N VAL A 92 -12.50 -1.39 -2.86
CA VAL A 92 -11.55 -0.41 -3.42
C VAL A 92 -10.55 -1.01 -4.38
N MET A 93 -10.55 -2.32 -4.58
CA MET A 93 -9.66 -2.97 -5.55
C MET A 93 -10.34 -3.08 -6.92
N GLN A 94 -9.55 -2.92 -7.98
CA GLN A 94 -9.97 -3.07 -9.38
C GLN A 94 -9.21 -4.21 -10.07
#